data_AF-A0AAJ5U8V1-F1
#
_entry.id   AF-A0AAJ5U8V1-F1
#
_cell.length_a   1.000
_cell.length_b   1.000
_cell.length_c   1.000
_cell.angle_alpha   90.00
_cell.angle_beta   90.00
_cell.angle_gamma   90.00
#
_symmetry.space_group_name_H-M   'P 1'
#
loop_
_entity.id
_entity.type
_entity.pdbx_description
1 polymer ?
#
loop_
_entity_poly.entity_id
_entity_poly.type
_entity_poly.pdbx_seq_one_letter_code
_entity_poly.pdbx_strand_id
1 'polypeptide(L)' 'MNNEKQSWFIRFTIKREGVSETMSGIITGDNASNALNSFVQHQADTLKISRLDVDVLAMNRV' A
#
# COMPACT_ATOMS: atom_id res chain seq x y z
N MET A 1 -25.61 -2.79 -6.23
CA MET A 1 -24.43 -2.36 -7.00
C MET A 1 -23.30 -3.32 -6.65
N ASN A 2 -22.89 -4.18 -7.60
CA ASN A 2 -21.63 -4.92 -7.43
C ASN A 2 -20.51 -3.90 -7.62
N ASN A 3 -19.91 -3.42 -6.53
CA ASN A 3 -18.62 -2.76 -6.63
C ASN A 3 -17.61 -3.87 -6.93
N GLU A 4 -17.33 -4.07 -8.20
CA GLU A 4 -16.22 -4.92 -8.61
C GLU A 4 -14.95 -4.33 -8.05
N LYS A 5 -14.26 -5.09 -7.19
CA LYS A 5 -12.95 -4.68 -6.67
C LYS A 5 -12.01 -4.52 -7.85
N GLN A 6 -11.36 -3.38 -7.90
CA GLN A 6 -10.31 -3.10 -8.87
C GLN A 6 -8.96 -3.48 -8.25
N SER A 7 -7.97 -3.70 -9.11
CA SER A 7 -6.61 -4.08 -8.73
C SER A 7 -5.62 -3.03 -9.18
N TRP A 8 -4.58 -2.82 -8.38
CA TRP A 8 -3.49 -1.91 -8.71
C TRP A 8 -2.15 -2.54 -8.36
N PHE A 9 -1.19 -2.38 -9.25
CA PHE A 9 0.21 -2.62 -8.97
C PHE A 9 0.79 -1.42 -8.25
N ILE A 10 1.47 -1.67 -7.13
CA ILE A 10 2.17 -0.64 -6.37
C ILE A 10 3.64 -0.97 -6.24
N ARG A 11 4.46 0.09 -6.18
CA ARG A 11 5.84 0.04 -5.69
C ARG A 11 5.93 0.94 -4.48
N PHE A 12 6.47 0.43 -3.38
CA PHE A 12 6.49 1.15 -2.10
C PHE A 12 7.78 0.86 -1.35
N THR A 13 8.09 1.71 -0.38
CA THR A 13 9.24 1.59 0.51
C THR A 13 8.76 1.58 1.95
N ILE A 14 9.32 0.69 2.76
CA ILE A 14 9.13 0.68 4.22
C ILE A 14 10.42 1.17 4.87
N LYS A 15 10.30 2.19 5.72
CA LYS A 15 11.41 2.77 6.48
C LYS A 15 11.27 2.37 7.94
N ARG A 16 12.19 1.58 8.49
CA ARG A 16 12.15 1.17 9.90
C ARG A 16 13.56 1.05 10.46
N GLU A 17 13.79 1.63 11.64
CA GLU A 17 15.03 1.43 12.42
C GLU A 17 16.33 1.70 11.60
N GLY A 18 16.29 2.69 10.71
CA GLY A 18 17.43 3.04 9.85
C GLY A 18 17.58 2.18 8.59
N VAL A 19 16.71 1.19 8.40
CA VAL A 19 16.63 0.36 7.19
C VAL A 19 15.50 0.88 6.29
N SER A 20 15.72 0.82 4.98
CA SER A 20 14.75 1.19 3.96
C SER A 20 14.66 0.07 2.92
N GLU A 21 13.49 -0.55 2.80
CA GLU A 21 13.26 -1.68 1.88
C GLU A 21 12.21 -1.30 0.84
N THR A 22 12.56 -1.42 -0.45
CA THR A 22 11.63 -1.18 -1.56
C THR A 22 11.06 -2.50 -2.07
N MET A 23 9.74 -2.56 -2.18
CA MET A 23 8.97 -3.72 -2.60
C MET A 23 7.92 -3.36 -3.65
N SER A 24 7.33 -4.38 -4.25
CA SER A 24 6.20 -4.23 -5.16
C SER A 24 5.16 -5.32 -4.95
N GLY A 25 3.90 -5.01 -5.21
CA GLY A 25 2.80 -5.96 -5.06
C GLY A 25 1.51 -5.49 -5.71
N ILE A 26 0.47 -6.31 -5.59
CA ILE A 26 -0.89 -5.97 -6.02
C ILE A 26 -1.75 -5.67 -4.80
N ILE A 27 -2.52 -4.58 -4.87
CA ILE A 27 -3.55 -4.22 -3.90
C ILE A 27 -4.91 -4.18 -4.57
N THR A 28 -5.97 -4.44 -3.80
CA THR A 28 -7.34 -4.46 -4.32
C THR A 28 -8.27 -3.64 -3.45
N GLY A 29 -9.29 -3.05 -4.06
CA GLY A 29 -10.29 -2.25 -3.36
C GLY A 29 -11.29 -1.61 -4.32
N ASP A 30 -12.29 -0.93 -3.76
CA ASP A 30 -13.37 -0.34 -4.57
C ASP A 30 -12.88 0.80 -5.46
N ASN A 31 -11.85 1.53 -5.00
CA ASN A 31 -11.15 2.57 -5.75
C ASN A 31 -9.69 2.66 -5.26
N ALA A 32 -8.86 3.40 -6.00
CA ALA A 32 -7.43 3.50 -5.75
C ALA A 32 -7.13 4.02 -4.33
N SER A 33 -7.80 5.09 -3.92
CA SER A 33 -7.61 5.70 -2.60
C SER A 33 -7.95 4.74 -1.46
N ASN A 34 -9.04 3.99 -1.58
CA ASN A 34 -9.45 3.01 -0.57
C ASN A 34 -8.49 1.83 -0.49
N ALA A 35 -8.07 1.29 -1.65
CA ALA A 35 -7.08 0.21 -1.70
C ALA A 35 -5.76 0.65 -1.07
N LEU A 36 -5.28 1.85 -1.41
CA LEU A 36 -4.02 2.38 -0.91
C LEU A 36 -4.07 2.66 0.59
N ASN A 37 -5.15 3.28 1.07
CA ASN A 37 -5.34 3.55 2.50
C ASN A 37 -5.39 2.27 3.32
N SER A 38 -6.11 1.26 2.84
CA SER A 38 -6.20 -0.05 3.50
C SER A 38 -4.83 -0.73 3.53
N PHE A 39 -4.09 -0.69 2.42
CA PHE A 39 -2.74 -1.24 2.33
C PHE A 39 -1.77 -0.56 3.30
N VAL A 40 -1.69 0.77 3.29
CA VAL A 40 -0.78 1.54 4.16
C VAL A 40 -1.11 1.28 5.64
N GLN A 41 -2.40 1.27 5.99
CA GLN A 41 -2.83 0.96 7.34
C GLN A 41 -2.42 -0.47 7.75
N HIS A 42 -2.68 -1.44 6.89
CA HIS A 42 -2.33 -2.83 7.15
C HIS A 42 -0.83 -3.02 7.38
N GLN A 43 0.03 -2.43 6.52
CA GLN A 43 1.48 -2.50 6.70
C GLN A 43 1.94 -1.84 8.01
N ALA A 44 1.39 -0.66 8.32
CA ALA A 44 1.70 0.04 9.57
C ALA A 44 1.33 -0.80 10.80
N ASP A 45 0.14 -1.41 10.81
CA ASP A 45 -0.35 -2.24 11.91
C ASP A 45 0.45 -3.55 12.04
N THR A 46 0.75 -4.22 10.93
CA THR A 46 1.52 -5.47 10.91
C THR A 46 2.94 -5.28 11.42
N LEU A 47 3.60 -4.21 10.98
CA LEU A 47 5.00 -3.96 11.32
C LEU A 47 5.17 -3.10 12.58
N LYS A 48 4.05 -2.61 13.15
CA LYS A 48 4.01 -1.69 14.30
C LYS A 48 4.83 -0.41 14.05
N ILE A 49 4.68 0.17 12.86
CA ILE A 49 5.35 1.41 12.42
C ILE A 49 4.33 2.52 12.15
N SER A 50 4.80 3.74 11.91
CA SER A 50 3.92 4.83 11.48
C SER A 50 3.46 4.59 10.04
N ARG A 51 2.27 5.08 9.70
CA ARG A 51 1.85 5.16 8.28
C ARG A 51 2.81 6.01 7.44
N LEU A 52 3.47 6.99 8.07
CA LEU A 52 4.46 7.85 7.41
C LEU A 52 5.75 7.09 7.04
N ASP A 53 5.96 5.91 7.63
CA ASP A 53 7.09 5.03 7.33
C ASP A 53 6.85 4.17 6.08
N VAL A 54 5.62 4.19 5.54
CA VAL A 54 5.24 3.50 4.29
C VAL A 54 5.10 4.53 3.18
N ASP A 55 6.08 4.57 2.29
CA ASP A 55 6.16 5.53 1.18
C ASP A 55 5.78 4.85 -0.15
N VAL A 56 4.73 5.30 -0.81
CA VAL A 56 4.24 4.69 -2.05
C VAL A 56 4.80 5.47 -3.23
N LEU A 57 5.70 4.83 -3.97
CA LEU A 57 6.47 5.43 -5.07
C LEU A 57 5.70 5.45 -6.39
N ALA A 58 4.86 4.43 -6.61
CA ALA A 58 4.06 4.30 -7.82
C ALA A 58 2.80 3.48 -7.57
N MET A 59 1.73 3.79 -8.30
CA MET A 59 0.48 3.05 -8.32
C MET A 59 -0.12 3.07 -9.71
N ASN A 60 -0.35 1.90 -10.31
CA ASN A 60 -0.94 1.75 -11.64
C ASN A 60 -2.10 0.76 -11.61
N ARG A 61 -3.20 1.06 -12.30
CA ARG A 61 -4.32 0.12 -12.42
C ARG A 61 -3.89 -1.08 -13.28
N VAL A 62 -4.30 -2.27 -12.85
CA VAL A 62 -4.10 -3.54 -13.57
C VAL A 62 -5.40 -3.96 -14.24
#